data_AF-R7TSV8-F1
#
_entry.id   AF-R7TSV8-F1
#
_cell.length_a   1.000
_cell.length_b   1.000
_cell.length_c   1.000
_cell.angle_alpha   90.00
_cell.angle_beta   90.00
_cell.angle_gamma   90.00
#
_symmetry.space_group_name_H-M   'P 1'
#
loop_
_entity.id
_entity.type
_entity.pdbx_description
1 polymer ?
#
loop_
_entity_poly.entity_id
_entity_poly.type
_entity_poly.pdbx_seq_one_letter_code
_entity_poly.pdbx_strand_id
1 'polypeptide(L)'
;MALNDNKAGMGNLDKERINKVIYEMSKGSKYYENEQRKEEQVKAKIAAQHKQIQSFDAREIEKSELQADAMLAAIEEMRDFSRTIVHIDMDAFYAAVEMRDNPSLKNIPMAVGGSAMLSTSNYEARRFGVRAAMPGFIAKKLCPDLVIVPTNFDKYRQVSKDVKEILLQYDPNMCPMSLDEAYLDITQHLAERKNFDAEQKTFRTADGEQRMFGIAPNMMLAKVCSDFNKPNGQYLIPFNRQAVMDFVKDLPVRKVCGIGRVSCSMLGAMGVVTCSDLFRKRGLLLKLYSAISFNYFLRVSAGVGSTSVQRGDDRKSMSTERTFAEINRPAELFAKCYELCEALVEDLKKENLKGKTITLKIKTIKYIVRTKAHSLLNATQDVQLLYSTARDLLRTEIRLCSPEPLRLRLMGKSRGEQKLPFGAVKPKTDGRHTLLNYFKSPK
;
A
#
# COMPACT_ATOMS: atom_id res chain seq x y z
N MET A 1 11.89 -11.64 -12.80
CA MET A 1 11.76 -10.70 -11.67
C MET A 1 12.83 -9.64 -11.80
N ALA A 2 12.48 -8.39 -11.55
CA ALA A 2 13.42 -7.27 -11.63
C ALA A 2 13.32 -6.43 -10.36
N LEU A 3 14.41 -5.73 -10.04
CA LEU A 3 14.46 -4.72 -9.01
C LEU A 3 13.37 -3.68 -9.28
N ASN A 4 12.52 -3.47 -8.30
CA ASN A 4 11.72 -2.27 -8.21
C ASN A 4 12.55 -1.27 -7.40
N ASP A 5 12.88 -0.13 -7.97
CA ASP A 5 13.71 0.93 -7.38
C ASP A 5 12.89 2.18 -7.05
N ASN A 6 11.57 2.15 -7.22
CA ASN A 6 10.69 3.31 -6.96
C ASN A 6 10.56 3.72 -5.49
N LYS A 7 11.39 3.16 -4.58
CA LYS A 7 11.41 3.48 -3.15
C LYS A 7 12.51 4.48 -2.84
N ALA A 8 12.27 5.37 -1.88
CA ALA A 8 13.30 6.27 -1.36
C ALA A 8 14.58 5.54 -0.93
N GLY A 9 15.73 6.17 -1.17
CA GLY A 9 17.05 5.62 -0.84
C GLY A 9 17.58 4.53 -1.78
N MET A 10 16.95 4.35 -2.94
CA MET A 10 17.37 3.37 -3.97
C MET A 10 17.83 4.05 -5.28
N GLY A 11 18.25 5.31 -5.21
CA GLY A 11 18.85 6.02 -6.35
C GLY A 11 20.25 5.48 -6.67
N ASN A 12 20.66 5.60 -7.94
CA ASN A 12 22.02 5.31 -8.42
C ASN A 12 22.51 3.88 -8.16
N LEU A 13 21.60 2.90 -8.12
CA LEU A 13 21.96 1.50 -7.99
C LEU A 13 22.42 0.90 -9.32
N ASP A 14 23.39 -0.01 -9.27
CA ASP A 14 23.73 -0.90 -10.38
C ASP A 14 22.60 -1.94 -10.58
N LYS A 15 21.61 -1.53 -11.36
CA LYS A 15 20.41 -2.33 -11.63
C LYS A 15 20.74 -3.62 -12.36
N GLU A 16 21.74 -3.61 -13.24
CA GLU A 16 22.10 -4.78 -14.04
C GLU A 16 22.66 -5.88 -13.15
N ARG A 17 23.64 -5.55 -12.30
CA ARG A 17 24.20 -6.49 -11.33
C ARG A 17 23.14 -7.03 -10.37
N ILE A 18 22.31 -6.14 -9.80
CA ILE A 18 21.26 -6.55 -8.86
C ILE A 18 20.24 -7.48 -9.55
N ASN A 19 19.80 -7.13 -10.76
CA ASN A 19 18.86 -7.95 -11.52
C ASN A 19 19.45 -9.31 -11.89
N LYS A 20 20.75 -9.38 -12.22
CA LYS A 20 21.45 -10.63 -12.48
C LYS A 20 21.42 -11.56 -11.26
N VAL A 21 21.77 -11.07 -10.08
CA VAL A 21 21.70 -11.86 -8.83
C VAL A 21 20.27 -12.31 -8.54
N ILE A 22 19.28 -11.42 -8.66
CA ILE A 22 17.87 -11.77 -8.46
C ILE A 22 17.44 -12.87 -9.45
N TYR A 23 17.84 -12.75 -10.72
CA TYR A 23 17.53 -13.72 -11.76
C TYR A 23 18.15 -15.08 -11.47
N GLU A 24 19.45 -15.13 -11.20
CA GLU A 24 20.19 -16.37 -10.88
C GLU A 24 19.59 -17.10 -9.68
N MET A 25 19.23 -16.37 -8.62
CA MET A 25 18.60 -16.93 -7.42
C MET A 25 17.16 -17.40 -7.62
N SER A 26 16.53 -17.02 -8.73
CA SER A 26 15.10 -17.25 -8.95
C SER A 26 14.80 -18.18 -10.13
N LYS A 27 15.70 -18.25 -11.12
CA LYS A 27 15.54 -19.05 -12.33
C LYS A 27 15.27 -20.52 -11.97
N GLY A 28 14.30 -21.13 -12.66
CA GLY A 28 13.90 -22.52 -12.41
C GLY A 28 13.04 -22.75 -11.17
N SER A 29 12.76 -21.71 -10.38
CA SER A 29 11.79 -21.83 -9.28
C SER A 29 10.35 -21.79 -9.79
N LYS A 30 9.45 -22.53 -9.11
CA LYS A 30 7.99 -22.46 -9.33
C LYS A 30 7.42 -21.04 -9.19
N TYR A 31 8.10 -20.17 -8.42
CA TYR A 31 7.72 -18.77 -8.30
C TYR A 31 8.02 -18.02 -9.59
N TYR A 32 9.24 -18.17 -10.10
CA TYR A 32 9.71 -17.51 -11.31
C TYR A 32 8.87 -17.91 -12.53
N GLU A 33 8.55 -19.19 -12.70
CA GLU A 33 7.64 -19.66 -13.76
C GLU A 33 6.27 -18.99 -13.69
N ASN A 34 5.71 -18.84 -12.48
CA ASN A 34 4.43 -18.17 -12.30
C ASN A 34 4.51 -16.66 -12.58
N GLU A 35 5.62 -16.01 -12.25
CA GLU A 35 5.86 -14.62 -12.62
C GLU A 35 6.01 -14.45 -14.14
N GLN A 36 6.64 -15.40 -14.85
CA GLN A 36 6.67 -15.41 -16.32
C GLN A 36 5.27 -15.52 -16.92
N ARG A 37 4.43 -16.44 -16.42
CA ARG A 37 3.03 -16.55 -16.87
C ARG A 37 2.24 -15.26 -16.65
N LYS A 38 2.42 -14.58 -15.51
CA LYS A 38 1.78 -13.28 -15.26
C LYS A 38 2.30 -12.20 -16.21
N GLU A 39 3.59 -12.21 -16.52
CA GLU A 39 4.18 -11.27 -17.47
C GLU A 39 3.63 -11.49 -18.89
N GLU A 40 3.48 -12.75 -19.32
CA GLU A 40 2.81 -13.11 -20.58
C GLU A 40 1.35 -12.64 -20.61
N GLN A 41 0.61 -12.77 -19.51
CA GLN A 41 -0.75 -12.22 -19.40
C GLN A 41 -0.78 -10.69 -19.55
N VAL A 42 0.20 -9.99 -18.97
CA VAL A 42 0.32 -8.53 -19.14
C VAL A 42 0.67 -8.19 -20.59
N LYS A 43 1.58 -8.92 -21.23
CA LYS A 43 1.91 -8.74 -22.66
C LYS A 43 0.70 -8.97 -23.56
N ALA A 44 -0.10 -10.00 -23.29
CA ALA A 44 -1.34 -10.27 -24.02
C ALA A 44 -2.36 -9.12 -23.85
N LYS A 45 -2.50 -8.57 -22.64
CA LYS A 45 -3.34 -7.38 -22.40
C LYS A 45 -2.86 -6.16 -23.17
N ILE A 46 -1.55 -5.92 -23.20
CA ILE A 46 -0.95 -4.82 -23.98
C ILE A 46 -1.20 -5.01 -25.47
N ALA A 47 -1.01 -6.22 -26.00
CA ALA A 47 -1.29 -6.52 -27.40
C ALA A 47 -2.77 -6.32 -27.77
N ALA A 48 -3.69 -6.75 -26.89
CA ALA A 48 -5.12 -6.51 -27.06
C ALA A 48 -5.46 -5.01 -27.04
N GLN A 49 -4.86 -4.25 -26.12
CA GLN A 49 -5.01 -2.80 -26.05
C GLN A 49 -4.48 -2.12 -27.33
N HIS A 50 -3.33 -2.53 -27.85
CA HIS A 50 -2.80 -2.00 -29.12
C HIS A 50 -3.74 -2.29 -30.29
N LYS A 51 -4.29 -3.49 -30.39
CA LYS A 51 -5.29 -3.83 -31.41
C LYS A 51 -6.53 -2.95 -31.29
N GLN A 52 -6.98 -2.67 -30.06
CA GLN A 52 -8.11 -1.78 -29.82
C GLN A 52 -7.79 -0.33 -30.23
N ILE A 53 -6.59 0.18 -29.93
CA ILE A 53 -6.14 1.51 -30.36
C ILE A 53 -6.16 1.63 -31.88
N GLN A 54 -5.68 0.60 -32.59
CA GLN A 54 -5.66 0.58 -34.06
C GLN A 54 -7.05 0.56 -34.70
N SER A 55 -8.09 0.15 -33.94
CA SER A 55 -9.46 0.12 -34.43
C SER A 55 -10.19 1.48 -34.33
N PHE A 56 -9.64 2.43 -33.58
CA PHE A 56 -10.25 3.74 -33.41
C PHE A 56 -9.90 4.66 -34.57
N ASP A 57 -10.90 5.37 -35.08
CA ASP A 57 -10.67 6.42 -36.06
C ASP A 57 -10.26 7.75 -35.38
N ALA A 58 -9.62 8.64 -36.14
CA ALA A 58 -9.14 9.91 -35.60
C ALA A 58 -10.28 10.83 -35.11
N ARG A 59 -11.46 10.77 -35.75
CA ARG A 59 -12.61 11.61 -35.41
C ARG A 59 -13.26 11.16 -34.10
N GLU A 60 -13.29 9.85 -33.85
CA GLU A 60 -13.73 9.26 -32.59
C GLU A 60 -12.81 9.69 -31.44
N ILE A 61 -11.50 9.69 -31.67
CA ILE A 61 -10.53 10.15 -30.67
C ILE A 61 -10.74 11.63 -30.39
N GLU A 62 -10.83 12.47 -31.41
CA GLU A 62 -11.09 13.90 -31.27
C GLU A 62 -12.39 14.19 -30.49
N LYS A 63 -13.48 13.49 -30.83
CA LYS A 63 -14.74 13.57 -30.08
C LYS A 63 -14.56 13.17 -28.61
N SER A 64 -13.75 12.14 -28.34
CA SER A 64 -13.45 11.68 -26.98
C SER A 64 -12.57 12.68 -26.24
N GLU A 65 -11.68 13.40 -26.92
CA GLU A 65 -10.90 14.49 -26.33
C GLU A 65 -11.80 15.65 -25.90
N LEU A 66 -12.76 16.07 -26.74
CA LEU A 66 -13.73 17.10 -26.37
C LEU A 66 -14.58 16.70 -25.16
N GLN A 67 -14.99 15.43 -25.07
CA GLN A 67 -15.68 14.91 -23.89
C GLN A 67 -14.79 14.92 -22.65
N ALA A 68 -13.53 14.50 -22.79
CA ALA A 68 -12.55 14.55 -21.72
C ALA A 68 -12.27 15.99 -21.25
N ASP A 69 -12.25 16.96 -22.16
CA ASP A 69 -12.08 18.38 -21.84
C ASP A 69 -13.25 18.95 -21.05
N ALA A 70 -14.48 18.60 -21.41
CA ALA A 70 -15.66 18.98 -20.63
C ALA A 70 -15.62 18.38 -19.21
N MET A 71 -15.20 17.11 -19.08
CA MET A 71 -15.01 16.47 -17.77
C MET A 71 -13.88 17.12 -16.97
N LEU A 72 -12.80 17.53 -17.64
CA LEU A 72 -11.68 18.20 -17.01
C LEU A 72 -12.06 19.60 -16.52
N ALA A 73 -12.86 20.34 -17.28
CA ALA A 73 -13.42 21.63 -16.85
C ALA A 73 -14.22 21.46 -15.55
N ALA A 74 -15.10 20.47 -15.47
CA ALA A 74 -15.83 20.16 -14.24
C ALA A 74 -14.92 19.75 -13.07
N ILE A 75 -13.82 19.04 -13.34
CA ILE A 75 -12.81 18.71 -12.30
C ILE A 75 -12.07 19.97 -11.82
N GLU A 76 -11.74 20.88 -12.73
CA GLU A 76 -11.08 22.16 -12.43
C GLU A 76 -12.00 23.09 -11.62
N GLU A 77 -13.30 23.08 -11.87
CA GLU A 77 -14.29 23.81 -11.05
C GLU A 77 -14.32 23.30 -9.59
N MET A 78 -14.05 22.02 -9.37
CA MET A 78 -13.96 21.42 -8.03
C MET A 78 -12.60 21.63 -7.35
N ARG A 79 -11.67 22.36 -7.98
CA ARG A 79 -10.33 22.58 -7.44
C ARG A 79 -10.40 23.46 -6.20
N ASP A 80 -9.87 22.95 -5.10
CA ASP A 80 -9.87 23.62 -3.81
C ASP A 80 -8.43 23.79 -3.31
N PHE A 81 -8.05 25.05 -3.06
CA PHE A 81 -6.77 25.47 -2.49
C PHE A 81 -6.89 26.00 -1.05
N SER A 82 -8.09 25.96 -0.47
CA SER A 82 -8.33 26.44 0.90
C SER A 82 -7.80 25.49 1.97
N ARG A 83 -7.47 24.24 1.58
CA ARG A 83 -7.06 23.17 2.50
C ARG A 83 -5.56 22.95 2.52
N THR A 84 -5.01 22.78 3.72
CA THR A 84 -3.62 22.40 3.97
C THR A 84 -3.56 20.94 4.36
N ILE A 85 -3.34 20.06 3.38
CA ILE A 85 -3.26 18.63 3.62
C ILE A 85 -1.82 18.22 3.86
N VAL A 86 -1.60 17.50 4.96
CA VAL A 86 -0.30 16.93 5.32
C VAL A 86 -0.39 15.40 5.22
N HIS A 87 0.59 14.79 4.57
CA HIS A 87 0.81 13.36 4.64
C HIS A 87 2.11 13.08 5.38
N ILE A 88 2.05 12.25 6.41
CA ILE A 88 3.20 11.82 7.20
C ILE A 88 3.50 10.37 6.87
N ASP A 89 4.78 10.04 6.68
CA ASP A 89 5.25 8.70 6.32
C ASP A 89 6.57 8.41 7.03
N MET A 90 6.55 7.55 8.06
CA MET A 90 7.75 7.32 8.87
C MET A 90 8.86 6.58 8.12
N ASP A 91 10.08 7.11 8.23
CA ASP A 91 11.21 6.58 7.48
C ASP A 91 11.67 5.21 7.94
N ALA A 92 11.62 4.25 7.01
CA ALA A 92 12.05 2.87 7.25
C ALA A 92 11.47 2.29 8.56
N PHE A 93 10.21 2.61 8.87
CA PHE A 93 9.60 2.54 10.20
C PHE A 93 10.07 1.38 11.09
N TYR A 94 9.80 0.12 10.70
CA TYR A 94 10.18 -1.02 11.54
C TYR A 94 11.70 -1.11 11.76
N ALA A 95 12.51 -0.85 10.73
CA ALA A 95 13.97 -0.85 10.88
C ALA A 95 14.45 0.30 11.75
N ALA A 96 13.86 1.50 11.64
CA ALA A 96 14.18 2.62 12.51
C ALA A 96 13.87 2.32 13.98
N VAL A 97 12.75 1.65 14.23
CA VAL A 97 12.31 1.21 15.56
C VAL A 97 13.25 0.12 16.14
N GLU A 98 13.79 -0.77 15.32
CA GLU A 98 14.85 -1.71 15.73
C GLU A 98 16.20 -1.03 15.97
N MET A 99 16.62 -0.10 15.11
CA MET A 99 17.88 0.66 15.26
C MET A 99 17.89 1.59 16.48
N ARG A 100 16.71 2.08 16.90
CA ARG A 100 16.56 2.86 18.13
C ARG A 100 16.87 2.02 19.36
N ASP A 101 16.29 0.82 19.44
CA ASP A 101 16.40 -0.07 20.61
C ASP A 101 17.72 -0.82 20.64
N ASN A 102 18.31 -1.08 19.48
CA ASN A 102 19.66 -1.62 19.35
C ASN A 102 20.55 -0.71 18.51
N PRO A 103 21.29 0.22 19.14
CA PRO A 103 22.17 1.16 18.45
C PRO A 103 23.26 0.52 17.58
N SER A 104 23.63 -0.74 17.82
CA SER A 104 24.63 -1.44 16.98
C SER A 104 24.14 -1.66 15.54
N LEU A 105 22.83 -1.54 15.28
CA LEU A 105 22.22 -1.71 13.97
C LEU A 105 22.25 -0.45 13.09
N LYS A 106 22.59 0.72 13.66
CA LYS A 106 22.42 2.03 12.99
C LYS A 106 23.25 2.18 11.72
N ASN A 107 24.52 1.75 11.78
CA ASN A 107 25.50 2.00 10.73
C ASN A 107 25.85 0.74 9.92
N ILE A 108 24.99 -0.29 9.99
CA ILE A 108 25.17 -1.53 9.25
C ILE A 108 23.93 -1.80 8.38
N PRO A 109 24.07 -2.53 7.26
CA PRO A 109 22.93 -2.92 6.47
C PRO A 109 22.03 -3.87 7.29
N MET A 110 20.78 -3.47 7.51
CA MET A 110 19.82 -4.28 8.26
C MET A 110 18.42 -4.28 7.62
N ALA A 111 17.69 -5.38 7.79
CA ALA A 111 16.30 -5.53 7.36
C ALA A 111 15.43 -6.18 8.44
N VAL A 112 14.15 -5.86 8.45
CA VAL A 112 13.16 -6.47 9.35
C VAL A 112 12.34 -7.48 8.58
N GLY A 113 12.19 -8.70 9.10
CA GLY A 113 11.41 -9.77 8.49
C GLY A 113 12.01 -11.14 8.81
N GLY A 114 12.12 -11.99 7.79
CA GLY A 114 12.79 -13.27 7.89
C GLY A 114 13.36 -13.73 6.56
N SER A 115 13.98 -14.92 6.55
CA SER A 115 14.58 -15.48 5.34
C SER A 115 13.58 -15.59 4.17
N ALA A 116 12.31 -15.89 4.46
CA ALA A 116 11.28 -16.01 3.43
C ALA A 116 10.82 -14.65 2.85
N MET A 117 10.79 -13.58 3.66
CA MET A 117 10.27 -12.28 3.24
C MET A 117 10.73 -11.16 4.17
N LEU A 118 11.15 -10.04 3.59
CA LEU A 118 11.47 -8.81 4.29
C LEU A 118 10.27 -7.84 4.30
N SER A 119 9.94 -7.31 5.47
CA SER A 119 8.94 -6.27 5.68
C SER A 119 9.47 -4.90 5.28
N THR A 120 10.71 -4.58 5.68
CA THR A 120 11.41 -3.33 5.32
C THR A 120 12.92 -3.47 5.49
N SER A 121 13.67 -2.46 5.06
CA SER A 121 15.12 -2.33 5.20
C SER A 121 15.50 -0.89 5.56
N ASN A 122 16.59 -0.74 6.32
CA ASN A 122 17.19 0.58 6.56
C ASN A 122 17.84 1.13 5.28
N TYR A 123 18.18 2.42 5.29
CA TYR A 123 18.74 3.09 4.13
C TYR A 123 20.12 2.52 3.73
N GLU A 124 20.92 2.05 4.69
CA GLU A 124 22.20 1.37 4.41
C GLU A 124 22.02 0.10 3.58
N ALA A 125 21.04 -0.75 3.91
CA ALA A 125 20.75 -1.95 3.13
C ALA A 125 20.16 -1.63 1.75
N ARG A 126 19.39 -0.53 1.62
CA ARG A 126 18.80 -0.11 0.32
C ARG A 126 19.85 0.22 -0.75
N ARG A 127 21.05 0.67 -0.35
CA ARG A 127 22.20 0.88 -1.23
C ARG A 127 22.68 -0.39 -1.94
N PHE A 128 22.31 -1.56 -1.43
CA PHE A 128 22.60 -2.86 -2.06
C PHE A 128 21.42 -3.41 -2.87
N GLY A 129 20.32 -2.66 -2.99
CA GLY A 129 19.07 -3.13 -3.61
C GLY A 129 18.16 -3.90 -2.66
N VAL A 130 18.51 -4.05 -1.37
CA VAL A 130 17.67 -4.74 -0.38
C VAL A 130 16.46 -3.88 -0.04
N ARG A 131 15.25 -4.43 -0.20
CA ARG A 131 13.99 -3.70 -0.03
C ARG A 131 12.87 -4.56 0.53
N ALA A 132 11.81 -3.89 0.99
CA ALA A 132 10.55 -4.52 1.33
C ALA A 132 10.00 -5.39 0.18
N ALA A 133 9.33 -6.49 0.55
CA ALA A 133 8.78 -7.52 -0.33
C ALA A 133 9.84 -8.33 -1.12
N MET A 134 11.11 -8.26 -0.72
CA MET A 134 12.18 -9.14 -1.21
C MET A 134 12.34 -10.34 -0.26
N PRO A 135 12.56 -11.57 -0.77
CA PRO A 135 12.96 -12.68 0.09
C PRO A 135 14.30 -12.41 0.78
N GLY A 136 14.38 -12.69 2.08
CA GLY A 136 15.59 -12.46 2.89
C GLY A 136 16.81 -13.23 2.39
N PHE A 137 16.62 -14.46 1.86
CA PHE A 137 17.74 -15.23 1.28
C PHE A 137 18.32 -14.60 0.01
N ILE A 138 17.50 -13.89 -0.80
CA ILE A 138 17.99 -13.13 -1.96
C ILE A 138 18.71 -11.87 -1.47
N ALA A 139 18.14 -11.18 -0.48
CA ALA A 139 18.74 -9.99 0.10
C ALA A 139 20.14 -10.28 0.69
N LYS A 140 20.31 -11.42 1.36
CA LYS A 140 21.62 -11.91 1.85
C LYS A 140 22.63 -12.19 0.74
N LYS A 141 22.19 -12.50 -0.48
CA LYS A 141 23.10 -12.63 -1.64
C LYS A 141 23.50 -11.29 -2.21
N LEU A 142 22.60 -10.29 -2.17
CA LEU A 142 22.93 -8.91 -2.57
C LEU A 142 23.85 -8.22 -1.55
N CYS A 143 23.68 -8.54 -0.27
CA CYS A 143 24.45 -7.98 0.84
C CYS A 143 24.75 -9.10 1.86
N PRO A 144 25.92 -9.76 1.78
CA PRO A 144 26.29 -10.86 2.69
C PRO A 144 26.23 -10.48 4.19
N ASP A 145 26.64 -9.25 4.50
CA ASP A 145 26.69 -8.69 5.85
C ASP A 145 25.32 -8.23 6.39
N LEU A 146 24.24 -8.37 5.61
CA LEU A 146 22.90 -7.90 5.98
C LEU A 146 22.41 -8.55 7.28
N VAL A 147 22.10 -7.77 8.31
CA VAL A 147 21.46 -8.30 9.52
C VAL A 147 19.95 -8.36 9.32
N ILE A 148 19.34 -9.54 9.51
CA ILE A 148 17.88 -9.70 9.43
C ILE A 148 17.32 -9.84 10.84
N VAL A 149 16.52 -8.86 11.26
CA VAL A 149 15.85 -8.81 12.57
C VAL A 149 14.40 -9.30 12.44
N PRO A 150 13.92 -10.20 13.32
CA PRO A 150 12.52 -10.61 13.34
C PRO A 150 11.54 -9.44 13.54
N THR A 151 10.30 -9.59 13.10
CA THR A 151 9.26 -8.58 13.35
C THR A 151 8.79 -8.57 14.80
N ASN A 152 8.69 -7.40 15.42
CA ASN A 152 8.02 -7.19 16.70
C ASN A 152 6.80 -6.24 16.54
N PHE A 153 5.64 -6.80 16.21
CA PHE A 153 4.45 -5.99 15.90
C PHE A 153 3.88 -5.22 17.09
N ASP A 154 4.05 -5.71 18.32
CA ASP A 154 3.54 -5.00 19.51
C ASP A 154 4.35 -3.72 19.75
N LYS A 155 5.67 -3.80 19.62
CA LYS A 155 6.56 -2.64 19.62
C LYS A 155 6.16 -1.64 18.52
N TYR A 156 5.92 -2.10 17.30
CA TYR A 156 5.55 -1.22 16.18
C TYR A 156 4.18 -0.55 16.40
N ARG A 157 3.21 -1.27 16.97
CA ARG A 157 1.90 -0.70 17.33
C ARG A 157 2.02 0.34 18.42
N GLN A 158 2.87 0.11 19.43
CA GLN A 158 3.10 1.08 20.49
C GLN A 158 3.67 2.38 19.93
N VAL A 159 4.77 2.31 19.17
CA VAL A 159 5.37 3.52 18.55
C VAL A 159 4.37 4.23 17.64
N SER A 160 3.56 3.49 16.87
CA SER A 160 2.51 4.07 16.04
C SER A 160 1.47 4.83 16.86
N LYS A 161 1.06 4.27 18.00
CA LYS A 161 0.11 4.90 18.93
C LYS A 161 0.70 6.20 19.46
N ASP A 162 1.94 6.18 19.92
CA ASP A 162 2.62 7.34 20.48
C ASP A 162 2.71 8.47 19.44
N VAL A 163 3.11 8.16 18.20
CA VAL A 163 3.16 9.15 17.10
C VAL A 163 1.76 9.72 16.84
N LYS A 164 0.74 8.87 16.74
CA LYS A 164 -0.65 9.29 16.49
C LYS A 164 -1.20 10.20 17.59
N GLU A 165 -0.81 10.01 18.84
CA GLU A 165 -1.19 10.91 19.94
C GLU A 165 -0.69 12.35 19.74
N ILE A 166 0.49 12.54 19.13
CA ILE A 166 0.92 13.88 18.72
C ILE A 166 0.11 14.39 17.53
N LEU A 167 -0.09 13.55 16.51
CA LEU A 167 -0.79 13.96 15.30
C LEU A 167 -2.23 14.44 15.57
N LEU A 168 -2.89 13.84 16.56
CA LEU A 168 -4.21 14.25 17.04
C LEU A 168 -4.27 15.67 17.62
N GLN A 169 -3.13 16.27 17.99
CA GLN A 169 -3.05 17.67 18.45
C GLN A 169 -3.13 18.67 17.29
N TYR A 170 -2.80 18.23 16.07
CA TYR A 170 -2.84 19.05 14.86
C TYR A 170 -4.13 18.85 14.07
N ASP A 171 -4.67 17.62 14.09
CA ASP A 171 -5.95 17.29 13.47
C ASP A 171 -6.63 16.17 14.28
N PRO A 172 -7.67 16.48 15.08
CA PRO A 172 -8.43 15.47 15.83
C PRO A 172 -9.11 14.43 14.93
N ASN A 173 -9.36 14.76 13.66
CA ASN A 173 -9.99 13.92 12.66
C ASN A 173 -8.98 13.20 11.75
N MET A 174 -7.69 13.21 12.10
CA MET A 174 -6.63 12.61 11.28
C MET A 174 -6.98 11.19 10.81
N CYS A 175 -6.59 10.88 9.57
CA CYS A 175 -6.88 9.61 8.93
C CYS A 175 -5.62 8.73 8.89
N PRO A 176 -5.48 7.74 9.80
CA PRO A 176 -4.36 6.80 9.76
C PRO A 176 -4.55 5.81 8.60
N MET A 177 -3.51 5.65 7.78
CA MET A 177 -3.50 4.70 6.65
C MET A 177 -2.84 3.37 7.04
N SER A 178 -1.79 3.43 7.85
CA SER A 178 -1.05 2.27 8.35
C SER A 178 -0.55 2.52 9.78
N LEU A 179 0.45 1.74 10.23
CA LEU A 179 1.16 2.05 11.46
C LEU A 179 2.07 3.28 11.31
N ASP A 180 2.57 3.53 10.10
CA ASP A 180 3.56 4.56 9.77
C ASP A 180 3.07 5.71 8.89
N GLU A 181 1.86 5.63 8.37
CA GLU A 181 1.31 6.63 7.47
C GLU A 181 0.00 7.22 7.98
N ALA A 182 -0.17 8.53 7.81
CA ALA A 182 -1.42 9.22 8.10
C ALA A 182 -1.57 10.52 7.30
N TYR A 183 -2.84 10.90 7.06
CA TYR A 183 -3.21 12.21 6.56
C TYR A 183 -3.78 13.09 7.67
N LEU A 184 -3.52 14.40 7.57
CA LEU A 184 -4.07 15.44 8.43
C LEU A 184 -4.58 16.59 7.56
N ASP A 185 -5.70 17.19 7.94
CA ASP A 185 -6.10 18.54 7.51
C ASP A 185 -5.73 19.54 8.61
N ILE A 186 -4.60 20.24 8.45
CA ILE A 186 -4.11 21.21 9.44
C ILE A 186 -4.64 22.63 9.20
N THR A 187 -5.61 22.82 8.29
CA THR A 187 -6.14 24.13 7.93
C THR A 187 -6.65 24.90 9.15
N GLN A 188 -7.46 24.24 9.97
CA GLN A 188 -8.01 24.84 11.19
C GLN A 188 -6.89 25.15 12.20
N HIS A 189 -5.99 24.19 12.43
CA HIS A 189 -4.86 24.39 13.34
C HIS A 189 -3.99 25.58 12.95
N LEU A 190 -3.71 25.77 11.65
CA LEU A 190 -2.94 26.92 11.16
C LEU A 190 -3.67 28.26 11.37
N ALA A 191 -4.99 28.28 11.25
CA ALA A 191 -5.78 29.48 11.54
C ALA A 191 -5.71 29.85 13.03
N GLU A 192 -5.89 28.87 13.92
CA GLU A 192 -5.82 29.04 15.37
C GLU A 192 -4.42 29.45 15.83
N ARG A 193 -3.37 28.85 15.23
CA ARG A 193 -1.96 29.09 15.56
C ARG A 193 -1.53 30.55 15.39
N LYS A 194 -2.24 31.35 14.59
CA LYS A 194 -1.97 32.79 14.48
C LYS A 194 -2.12 33.51 15.82
N ASN A 195 -3.09 33.08 16.63
CA ASN A 195 -3.44 33.65 17.93
C ASN A 195 -2.64 33.05 19.09
N PHE A 196 -1.78 32.07 18.83
CA PHE A 196 -0.94 31.47 19.86
C PHE A 196 0.10 32.47 20.37
N ASP A 197 0.40 32.42 21.67
CA ASP A 197 1.51 33.17 22.25
C ASP A 197 2.87 32.64 21.76
N ALA A 198 3.96 33.32 22.14
CA ALA A 198 5.31 32.92 21.71
C ALA A 198 5.70 31.52 22.21
N GLU A 199 5.24 31.11 23.40
CA GLU A 199 5.55 29.81 23.99
C GLU A 199 4.80 28.66 23.28
N GLN A 200 3.53 28.90 22.93
CA GLN A 200 2.68 28.01 22.13
C GLN A 200 3.13 27.91 20.68
N LYS A 201 3.72 28.99 20.14
CA LYS A 201 4.35 28.99 18.80
C LYS A 201 5.68 28.26 18.80
N THR A 202 6.41 28.21 19.92
CA THR A 202 7.61 27.40 20.08
C THR A 202 7.28 25.93 20.30
N PHE A 203 6.86 25.23 19.24
CA PHE A 203 7.14 23.79 19.17
C PHE A 203 8.63 23.62 18.86
N ARG A 204 9.46 23.77 19.89
CA ARG A 204 10.87 23.40 19.84
C ARG A 204 10.92 21.88 19.69
N THR A 205 11.32 21.39 18.53
CA THR A 205 11.86 20.02 18.45
C THR A 205 13.13 20.05 19.30
N ALA A 206 13.10 19.41 20.47
CA ALA A 206 14.24 19.45 21.40
C ALA A 206 15.54 18.93 20.76
N ASP A 207 15.50 18.10 19.71
CA ASP A 207 16.68 17.37 19.24
C ASP A 207 16.82 17.22 17.69
N GLY A 208 16.27 18.15 16.90
CA GLY A 208 16.51 18.17 15.44
C GLY A 208 15.24 18.07 14.58
N GLU A 209 15.34 18.61 13.38
CA GLU A 209 14.24 18.82 12.45
C GLU A 209 13.81 17.48 11.80
N GLN A 210 12.86 16.78 12.42
CA GLN A 210 12.19 15.67 11.75
C GLN A 210 11.21 16.22 10.72
N ARG A 211 11.51 16.00 9.44
CA ARG A 211 10.78 16.62 8.31
C ARG A 211 10.03 15.59 7.46
N MET A 212 9.62 14.44 7.99
CA MET A 212 9.09 13.31 7.20
C MET A 212 7.64 13.48 6.70
N PHE A 213 7.33 14.60 6.03
CA PHE A 213 5.97 14.91 5.60
C PHE A 213 5.89 15.68 4.30
N GLY A 214 4.81 15.45 3.56
CA GLY A 214 4.45 16.19 2.36
C GLY A 214 3.29 17.12 2.64
N ILE A 215 3.37 18.37 2.17
CA ILE A 215 2.32 19.38 2.34
C ILE A 215 1.82 19.80 0.96
N ALA A 216 0.52 19.70 0.74
CA ALA A 216 -0.08 20.00 -0.54
C ALA A 216 -1.56 20.37 -0.38
N PRO A 217 -2.23 20.92 -1.42
CA PRO A 217 -3.64 21.27 -1.32
C PRO A 217 -4.60 20.08 -1.29
N ASN A 218 -4.12 18.86 -1.59
CA ASN A 218 -4.94 17.64 -1.57
C ASN A 218 -4.13 16.41 -1.18
N MET A 219 -4.82 15.34 -0.78
CA MET A 219 -4.22 14.09 -0.29
C MET A 219 -3.31 13.42 -1.33
N MET A 220 -3.68 13.42 -2.61
CA MET A 220 -2.91 12.75 -3.66
C MET A 220 -1.51 13.39 -3.78
N LEU A 221 -1.46 14.71 -3.87
CA LEU A 221 -0.20 15.44 -3.96
C LEU A 221 0.59 15.37 -2.64
N ALA A 222 -0.05 15.45 -1.48
CA ALA A 222 0.61 15.38 -0.19
C ALA A 222 1.36 14.05 -0.02
N LYS A 223 0.76 12.94 -0.46
CA LYS A 223 1.42 11.62 -0.46
C LYS A 223 2.67 11.59 -1.31
N VAL A 224 2.60 12.11 -2.54
CA VAL A 224 3.76 12.18 -3.43
C VAL A 224 4.87 13.04 -2.81
N CYS A 225 4.51 14.19 -2.24
CA CYS A 225 5.44 15.10 -1.57
C CYS A 225 6.19 14.43 -0.41
N SER A 226 5.51 13.59 0.37
CA SER A 226 6.11 12.90 1.51
C SER A 226 7.20 11.88 1.14
N ASP A 227 7.24 11.40 -0.10
CA ASP A 227 8.30 10.50 -0.60
C ASP A 227 9.43 11.26 -1.30
N PHE A 228 9.22 12.55 -1.64
CA PHE A 228 10.08 13.30 -2.55
C PHE A 228 11.49 13.56 -1.98
N ASN A 229 11.57 14.02 -0.73
CA ASN A 229 12.80 14.38 -0.04
C ASN A 229 13.21 13.36 1.05
N LYS A 230 12.76 12.10 0.95
CA LYS A 230 13.18 11.06 1.91
C LYS A 230 14.66 10.68 1.73
N PRO A 231 15.40 10.38 2.82
CA PRO A 231 14.97 10.38 4.22
C PRO A 231 15.00 11.76 4.89
N ASN A 232 14.21 11.90 5.96
CA ASN A 232 14.14 13.04 6.87
C ASN A 232 13.97 14.41 6.17
N GLY A 233 13.15 14.46 5.12
CA GLY A 233 12.91 15.68 4.36
C GLY A 233 11.44 15.87 4.02
N GLN A 234 11.05 17.14 3.95
CA GLN A 234 9.69 17.58 3.65
C GLN A 234 9.62 18.21 2.27
N TYR A 235 8.43 18.24 1.69
CA TYR A 235 8.19 18.98 0.46
C TYR A 235 6.83 19.68 0.53
N LEU A 236 6.79 20.95 0.13
CA LEU A 236 5.58 21.78 0.08
C LEU A 236 5.34 22.18 -1.37
N ILE A 237 4.14 21.92 -1.87
CA ILE A 237 3.65 22.54 -3.11
C ILE A 237 2.91 23.83 -2.73
N PRO A 238 3.27 25.00 -3.28
CA PRO A 238 2.49 26.23 -3.10
C PRO A 238 1.03 26.12 -3.57
N PHE A 239 0.11 26.80 -2.87
CA PHE A 239 -1.33 26.56 -3.01
C PHE A 239 -1.94 27.41 -4.12
N ASN A 240 -1.41 27.25 -5.33
CA ASN A 240 -1.93 27.87 -6.54
C ASN A 240 -1.84 26.91 -7.73
N ARG A 241 -2.63 27.19 -8.75
CA ARG A 241 -2.73 26.32 -9.94
C ARG A 241 -1.41 26.16 -10.66
N GLN A 242 -0.66 27.24 -10.83
CA GLN A 242 0.61 27.21 -11.57
C GLN A 242 1.60 26.25 -10.91
N ALA A 243 1.82 26.39 -9.61
CA ALA A 243 2.73 25.52 -8.85
C ALA A 243 2.31 24.04 -8.87
N VAL A 244 1.00 23.75 -8.79
CA VAL A 244 0.49 22.37 -8.92
C VAL A 244 0.77 21.83 -10.32
N MET A 245 0.48 22.60 -11.37
CA MET A 245 0.67 22.13 -12.74
C MET A 245 2.15 21.95 -13.08
N ASP A 246 3.03 22.84 -12.59
CA ASP A 246 4.48 22.72 -12.75
C ASP A 246 5.01 21.45 -12.06
N PHE A 247 4.52 21.14 -10.86
CA PHE A 247 4.87 19.90 -10.16
C PHE A 247 4.36 18.65 -10.90
N VAL A 248 3.12 18.67 -11.39
CA VAL A 248 2.48 17.51 -12.02
C VAL A 248 3.03 17.23 -13.41
N LYS A 249 3.43 18.26 -14.16
CA LYS A 249 3.87 18.16 -15.57
C LYS A 249 4.86 17.02 -15.79
N ASP A 250 5.93 16.97 -14.99
CA ASP A 250 7.03 16.01 -15.16
C ASP A 250 6.97 14.84 -14.18
N LEU A 251 5.91 14.76 -13.35
CA LEU A 251 5.74 13.69 -12.38
C LEU A 251 5.53 12.33 -13.08
N PRO A 252 6.37 11.31 -12.83
CA PRO A 252 6.16 9.98 -13.39
C PRO A 252 4.87 9.36 -12.85
N VAL A 253 4.04 8.79 -13.72
CA VAL A 253 2.75 8.18 -13.30
C VAL A 253 2.94 7.09 -12.24
N ARG A 254 4.08 6.40 -12.26
CA ARG A 254 4.43 5.33 -11.31
C ARG A 254 4.56 5.82 -9.86
N LYS A 255 4.84 7.11 -9.64
CA LYS A 255 4.95 7.73 -8.31
C LYS A 255 3.58 8.07 -7.71
N VAL A 256 2.51 8.08 -8.51
CA VAL A 256 1.16 8.39 -8.04
C VAL A 256 0.52 7.15 -7.40
N CYS A 257 0.01 7.31 -6.17
CA CYS A 257 -0.63 6.23 -5.42
C CYS A 257 -1.87 5.69 -6.13
N GLY A 258 -1.84 4.42 -6.54
CA GLY A 258 -2.91 3.78 -7.32
C GLY A 258 -2.44 3.29 -8.69
N ILE A 259 -1.32 3.84 -9.21
CA ILE A 259 -0.72 3.40 -10.47
C ILE A 259 0.39 2.37 -10.20
N GLY A 260 -0.03 1.10 -10.16
CA GLY A 260 0.85 -0.05 -9.94
C GLY A 260 1.69 -0.44 -11.17
N ARG A 261 2.52 -1.50 -11.03
CA ARG A 261 3.37 -2.04 -12.11
C ARG A 261 2.59 -2.31 -13.39
N VAL A 262 1.45 -3.00 -13.29
CA VAL A 262 0.65 -3.40 -14.47
C VAL A 262 0.05 -2.19 -15.17
N SER A 263 -0.64 -1.30 -14.44
CA SER A 263 -1.22 -0.08 -15.02
C SER A 263 -0.13 0.80 -15.65
N CYS A 264 1.02 0.96 -14.98
CA CYS A 264 2.16 1.68 -15.53
C CYS A 264 2.70 1.05 -16.83
N SER A 265 2.76 -0.29 -16.92
CA SER A 265 3.18 -0.97 -18.15
C SER A 265 2.15 -0.79 -19.28
N MET A 266 0.85 -0.87 -18.99
CA MET A 266 -0.22 -0.67 -19.97
C MET A 266 -0.28 0.78 -20.48
N LEU A 267 -0.08 1.76 -19.59
CA LEU A 267 0.04 3.19 -19.94
C LEU A 267 1.33 3.45 -20.73
N GLY A 268 2.46 2.89 -20.29
CA GLY A 268 3.74 3.03 -20.99
C GLY A 268 3.72 2.49 -22.41
N ALA A 269 3.00 1.38 -22.64
CA ALA A 269 2.84 0.81 -23.99
C ALA A 269 2.13 1.73 -24.99
N MET A 270 1.38 2.74 -24.51
CA MET A 270 0.74 3.76 -25.35
C MET A 270 1.44 5.14 -25.26
N GLY A 271 2.67 5.17 -24.75
CA GLY A 271 3.51 6.36 -24.66
C GLY A 271 3.19 7.27 -23.46
N VAL A 272 2.51 6.76 -22.42
CA VAL A 272 2.23 7.53 -21.20
C VAL A 272 3.27 7.19 -20.13
N VAL A 273 4.14 8.15 -19.81
CA VAL A 273 5.19 8.02 -18.79
C VAL A 273 4.98 9.01 -17.65
N THR A 274 4.55 10.23 -17.97
CA THR A 274 4.32 11.34 -17.04
C THR A 274 2.83 11.64 -16.88
N CYS A 275 2.47 12.41 -15.84
CA CYS A 275 1.10 12.88 -15.67
C CYS A 275 0.66 13.84 -16.80
N SER A 276 1.58 14.58 -17.44
CA SER A 276 1.26 15.37 -18.64
C SER A 276 0.82 14.48 -19.81
N ASP A 277 1.42 13.29 -19.96
CA ASP A 277 1.03 12.36 -21.01
C ASP A 277 -0.39 11.81 -20.80
N LEU A 278 -0.85 11.68 -19.55
CA LEU A 278 -2.24 11.31 -19.25
C LEU A 278 -3.21 12.35 -19.83
N PHE A 279 -2.89 13.64 -19.72
CA PHE A 279 -3.69 14.70 -20.34
C PHE A 279 -3.60 14.66 -21.88
N ARG A 280 -2.38 14.52 -22.44
CA ARG A 280 -2.17 14.45 -23.90
C ARG A 280 -2.89 13.26 -24.55
N LYS A 281 -3.07 12.16 -23.82
CA LYS A 281 -3.72 10.93 -24.30
C LYS A 281 -5.15 10.75 -23.79
N ARG A 282 -5.78 11.80 -23.23
CA ARG A 282 -7.10 11.72 -22.57
C ARG A 282 -8.22 11.14 -23.46
N GLY A 283 -8.26 11.46 -24.76
CA GLY A 283 -9.26 10.89 -25.67
C GLY A 283 -9.12 9.37 -25.83
N LEU A 284 -7.89 8.89 -26.01
CA LEU A 284 -7.60 7.46 -26.05
C LEU A 284 -7.90 6.77 -24.71
N LEU A 285 -7.53 7.41 -23.59
CA LEU A 285 -7.78 6.85 -22.27
C LEU A 285 -9.28 6.70 -21.98
N LEU A 286 -10.11 7.67 -22.40
CA LEU A 286 -11.56 7.62 -22.24
C LEU A 286 -12.17 6.42 -22.99
N LYS A 287 -11.66 6.09 -24.19
CA LYS A 287 -12.15 4.95 -24.98
C LYS A 287 -11.66 3.60 -24.48
N LEU A 288 -10.46 3.54 -23.90
CA LEU A 288 -9.82 2.27 -23.50
C LEU A 288 -10.17 1.82 -22.09
N TYR A 289 -10.35 2.76 -21.17
CA TYR A 289 -10.47 2.46 -19.75
C TYR A 289 -11.90 2.64 -19.25
N SER A 290 -12.23 1.95 -18.17
CA SER A 290 -13.52 2.16 -17.50
C SER A 290 -13.63 3.60 -17.00
N ALA A 291 -14.87 4.12 -16.91
CA ALA A 291 -15.14 5.48 -16.43
C ALA A 291 -14.44 5.79 -15.08
N ILE A 292 -14.38 4.81 -14.18
CA ILE A 292 -13.69 4.94 -12.88
C ILE A 292 -12.19 5.18 -13.06
N SER A 293 -11.54 4.35 -13.88
CA SER A 293 -10.09 4.44 -14.12
C SER A 293 -9.74 5.71 -14.89
N PHE A 294 -10.55 6.06 -15.89
CA PHE A 294 -10.38 7.28 -16.66
C PHE A 294 -10.55 8.53 -15.80
N ASN A 295 -11.61 8.61 -14.98
CA ASN A 295 -11.82 9.75 -14.08
C ASN A 295 -10.64 9.92 -13.12
N TYR A 296 -10.11 8.80 -12.59
CA TYR A 296 -8.91 8.82 -11.77
C TYR A 296 -7.69 9.36 -12.53
N PHE A 297 -7.43 8.89 -13.76
CA PHE A 297 -6.32 9.39 -14.58
C PHE A 297 -6.45 10.88 -14.94
N LEU A 298 -7.67 11.34 -15.22
CA LEU A 298 -7.95 12.74 -15.54
C LEU A 298 -7.75 13.65 -14.32
N ARG A 299 -8.15 13.20 -13.13
CA ARG A 299 -7.85 13.91 -11.86
C ARG A 299 -6.35 13.99 -11.61
N VAL A 300 -5.62 12.90 -11.84
CA VAL A 300 -4.16 12.85 -11.68
C VAL A 300 -3.47 13.81 -12.65
N SER A 301 -3.88 13.86 -13.92
CA SER A 301 -3.29 14.77 -14.91
C SER A 301 -3.54 16.25 -14.56
N ALA A 302 -4.64 16.55 -13.88
CA ALA A 302 -4.97 17.89 -13.36
C ALA A 302 -4.33 18.19 -11.99
N GLY A 303 -3.71 17.23 -11.32
CA GLY A 303 -3.24 17.43 -9.94
C GLY A 303 -4.37 17.60 -8.91
N VAL A 304 -5.58 17.12 -9.20
CA VAL A 304 -6.76 17.22 -8.33
C VAL A 304 -6.94 15.91 -7.55
N GLY A 305 -7.25 16.02 -6.27
CA GLY A 305 -7.47 14.89 -5.36
C GLY A 305 -8.45 15.25 -4.25
N SER A 306 -8.65 14.35 -3.28
CA SER A 306 -9.49 14.67 -2.12
C SER A 306 -8.83 15.77 -1.28
N THR A 307 -9.59 16.82 -0.98
CA THR A 307 -9.24 17.83 0.03
C THR A 307 -9.89 17.56 1.39
N SER A 308 -10.64 16.45 1.49
CA SER A 308 -11.29 16.01 2.73
C SER A 308 -10.52 14.82 3.31
N VAL A 309 -9.95 15.01 4.50
CA VAL A 309 -9.31 13.95 5.28
C VAL A 309 -10.37 13.31 6.16
N GLN A 310 -11.01 12.29 5.62
CA GLN A 310 -11.99 11.50 6.35
C GLN A 310 -11.46 10.08 6.55
N ARG A 311 -11.73 9.51 7.73
CA ARG A 311 -11.64 8.06 7.90
C ARG A 311 -12.72 7.45 7.02
N GLY A 312 -12.32 6.56 6.12
CA GLY A 312 -13.28 5.73 5.39
C GLY A 312 -14.14 4.93 6.36
N ASP A 313 -15.35 4.61 5.92
CA ASP A 313 -16.32 3.79 6.65
C ASP A 313 -15.72 2.50 7.21
N ASP A 314 -16.50 1.94 8.14
CA ASP A 314 -16.37 0.63 8.73
C ASP A 314 -15.67 -0.42 7.87
N ARG A 315 -14.83 -1.23 8.55
CA ARG A 315 -14.18 -2.40 7.98
C ARG A 315 -15.18 -3.22 7.15
N LYS A 316 -14.78 -3.57 5.93
CA LYS A 316 -15.63 -4.33 4.98
C LYS A 316 -15.37 -5.83 5.03
N SER A 317 -14.15 -6.21 5.42
CA SER A 317 -13.74 -7.59 5.56
C SER A 317 -12.62 -7.78 6.57
N MET A 318 -12.61 -8.98 7.15
CA MET A 318 -11.55 -9.50 8.01
C MET A 318 -11.07 -10.84 7.46
N SER A 319 -9.77 -11.08 7.47
CA SER A 319 -9.18 -12.29 6.91
C SER A 319 -7.90 -12.72 7.62
N THR A 320 -7.68 -14.03 7.66
CA THR A 320 -6.45 -14.66 8.14
C THR A 320 -5.91 -15.61 7.08
N GLU A 321 -4.62 -15.51 6.76
CA GLU A 321 -3.94 -16.42 5.83
C GLU A 321 -2.55 -16.81 6.33
N ARG A 322 -2.14 -18.05 6.02
CA ARG A 322 -0.83 -18.59 6.40
C ARG A 322 -0.17 -19.23 5.18
N THR A 323 1.10 -18.92 4.95
CA THR A 323 1.97 -19.67 4.03
C THR A 323 2.66 -20.79 4.82
N PHE A 324 2.76 -21.98 4.25
CA PHE A 324 3.32 -23.17 4.87
C PHE A 324 4.12 -24.01 3.85
N ALA A 325 4.92 -24.96 4.35
CA ALA A 325 5.53 -26.02 3.53
C ALA A 325 4.44 -26.86 2.85
N GLU A 326 4.73 -27.53 1.75
CA GLU A 326 3.69 -28.23 0.97
C GLU A 326 2.80 -29.15 1.81
N ILE A 327 1.48 -28.94 1.72
CA ILE A 327 0.45 -29.85 2.25
C ILE A 327 -0.35 -30.39 1.06
N ASN A 328 -0.53 -31.71 1.01
CA ASN A 328 -1.25 -32.39 -0.07
C ASN A 328 -2.25 -33.46 0.41
N ARG A 329 -2.23 -33.83 1.71
CA ARG A 329 -3.18 -34.79 2.27
C ARG A 329 -4.49 -34.11 2.65
N PRO A 330 -5.66 -34.64 2.24
CA PRO A 330 -6.95 -34.03 2.58
C PRO A 330 -7.17 -33.79 4.07
N ALA A 331 -6.78 -34.73 4.94
CA ALA A 331 -6.91 -34.58 6.39
C ALA A 331 -6.15 -33.36 6.93
N GLU A 332 -4.89 -33.18 6.49
CA GLU A 332 -4.05 -32.04 6.88
C GLU A 332 -4.59 -30.71 6.32
N LEU A 333 -5.12 -30.72 5.09
CA LEU A 333 -5.78 -29.55 4.49
C LEU A 333 -7.02 -29.12 5.28
N PHE A 334 -7.85 -30.08 5.71
CA PHE A 334 -9.03 -29.80 6.53
C PHE A 334 -8.65 -29.32 7.93
N ALA A 335 -7.63 -29.93 8.56
CA ALA A 335 -7.11 -29.47 9.85
C ALA A 335 -6.58 -28.02 9.77
N LYS A 336 -5.77 -27.69 8.76
CA LYS A 336 -5.28 -26.32 8.53
C LYS A 336 -6.43 -25.35 8.23
N CYS A 337 -7.46 -25.81 7.53
CA CYS A 337 -8.66 -25.02 7.29
C CYS A 337 -9.37 -24.67 8.59
N TYR A 338 -9.51 -25.63 9.52
CA TYR A 338 -10.13 -25.43 10.82
C TYR A 338 -9.33 -24.43 11.69
N GLU A 339 -8.02 -24.60 11.79
CA GLU A 339 -7.11 -23.68 12.51
C GLU A 339 -7.29 -22.22 12.05
N LEU A 340 -7.39 -21.99 10.74
CA LEU A 340 -7.62 -20.65 10.18
C LEU A 340 -9.02 -20.11 10.48
N CYS A 341 -10.03 -20.99 10.59
CA CYS A 341 -11.37 -20.60 11.01
C CYS A 341 -11.37 -20.15 12.48
N GLU A 342 -10.67 -20.87 13.37
CA GLU A 342 -10.54 -20.51 14.78
C GLU A 342 -9.86 -19.15 14.95
N ALA A 343 -8.71 -18.95 14.31
CA ALA A 343 -8.00 -17.68 14.36
C ALA A 343 -8.86 -16.51 13.86
N LEU A 344 -9.57 -16.69 12.74
CA LEU A 344 -10.45 -15.65 12.20
C LEU A 344 -11.63 -15.35 13.14
N VAL A 345 -12.22 -16.36 13.78
CA VAL A 345 -13.31 -16.16 14.75
C VAL A 345 -12.81 -15.46 16.01
N GLU A 346 -11.60 -15.76 16.47
CA GLU A 346 -10.99 -15.05 17.59
C GLU A 346 -10.84 -13.55 17.30
N ASP A 347 -10.36 -13.19 16.11
CA ASP A 347 -10.22 -11.79 15.70
C ASP A 347 -11.58 -11.11 15.52
N LEU A 348 -12.57 -11.81 14.96
CA LEU A 348 -13.94 -11.30 14.85
C LEU A 348 -14.56 -11.02 16.22
N LYS A 349 -14.34 -11.90 17.21
CA LYS A 349 -14.82 -11.71 18.58
C LYS A 349 -14.17 -10.51 19.25
N LYS A 350 -12.85 -10.31 19.05
CA LYS A 350 -12.11 -9.15 19.59
C LYS A 350 -12.68 -7.82 19.11
N GLU A 351 -13.14 -7.76 17.86
CA GLU A 351 -13.75 -6.55 17.27
C GLU A 351 -15.29 -6.53 17.34
N ASN A 352 -15.92 -7.53 17.97
CA ASN A 352 -17.38 -7.70 18.04
C ASN A 352 -18.08 -7.67 16.66
N LEU A 353 -17.49 -8.39 15.69
CA LEU A 353 -17.95 -8.43 14.30
C LEU A 353 -18.57 -9.79 13.94
N LYS A 354 -19.55 -9.75 13.04
CA LYS A 354 -20.12 -10.93 12.38
C LYS A 354 -20.01 -10.77 10.86
N GLY A 355 -19.81 -11.89 10.17
CA GLY A 355 -19.69 -11.90 8.72
C GLY A 355 -20.68 -12.84 8.05
N LYS A 356 -21.16 -12.44 6.87
CA LYS A 356 -22.14 -13.19 6.06
C LYS A 356 -21.48 -14.00 4.96
N THR A 357 -20.53 -13.41 4.24
CA THR A 357 -19.81 -14.07 3.14
C THR A 357 -18.54 -14.72 3.63
N ILE A 358 -18.30 -15.98 3.30
CA ILE A 358 -17.09 -16.75 3.64
C ILE A 358 -16.31 -16.98 2.35
N THR A 359 -15.05 -16.55 2.32
CA THR A 359 -14.15 -16.74 1.19
C THR A 359 -12.99 -17.64 1.59
N LEU A 360 -12.81 -18.75 0.88
CA LEU A 360 -11.61 -19.57 0.89
C LEU A 360 -10.63 -19.05 -0.17
N LYS A 361 -9.41 -18.76 0.25
CA LYS A 361 -8.26 -18.49 -0.61
C LYS A 361 -7.28 -19.66 -0.50
N ILE A 362 -6.87 -20.20 -1.64
CA ILE A 362 -5.81 -21.21 -1.70
C ILE A 362 -4.71 -20.76 -2.67
N LYS A 363 -3.47 -21.14 -2.37
CA LYS A 363 -2.33 -20.96 -3.28
C LYS A 363 -1.64 -22.30 -3.46
N THR A 364 -1.52 -22.74 -4.70
CA THR A 364 -0.83 -23.99 -5.03
C THR A 364 0.68 -23.86 -4.90
N ILE A 365 1.39 -24.98 -4.89
CA ILE A 365 2.87 -24.99 -4.96
C ILE A 365 3.43 -24.28 -6.20
N LYS A 366 2.63 -24.14 -7.26
CA LYS A 366 2.94 -23.39 -8.49
C LYS A 366 2.61 -21.89 -8.37
N TYR A 367 2.35 -21.39 -7.15
CA TYR A 367 2.03 -19.98 -6.84
C TYR A 367 0.74 -19.45 -7.49
N ILE A 368 -0.10 -20.35 -8.03
CA ILE A 368 -1.41 -20.02 -8.59
C ILE A 368 -2.38 -19.82 -7.43
N VAL A 369 -3.06 -18.67 -7.41
CA VAL A 369 -4.06 -18.32 -6.39
C VAL A 369 -5.45 -18.63 -6.93
N ARG A 370 -6.29 -19.25 -6.10
CA ARG A 370 -7.73 -19.41 -6.36
C ARG A 370 -8.51 -18.93 -5.15
N THR A 371 -9.66 -18.31 -5.41
CA THR A 371 -10.59 -17.83 -4.39
C THR A 371 -11.99 -18.35 -4.69
N LYS A 372 -12.66 -18.92 -3.68
CA LYS A 372 -14.05 -19.38 -3.75
C LYS A 372 -14.80 -18.80 -2.57
N ALA A 373 -16.02 -18.35 -2.78
CA ALA A 373 -16.82 -17.70 -1.76
C ALA A 373 -18.23 -18.28 -1.69
N HIS A 374 -18.83 -18.21 -0.51
CA HIS A 374 -20.23 -18.56 -0.26
C HIS A 374 -20.83 -17.60 0.76
N SER A 375 -22.02 -17.08 0.48
CA SER A 375 -22.75 -16.16 1.37
C SER A 375 -23.85 -16.90 2.11
N LEU A 376 -23.81 -16.85 3.44
CA LEU A 376 -24.82 -17.43 4.31
C LEU A 376 -26.09 -16.57 4.32
N LEU A 377 -27.20 -17.11 4.83
CA LEU A 377 -28.43 -16.33 5.06
C LEU A 377 -28.22 -15.27 6.15
N ASN A 378 -27.66 -15.69 7.29
CA ASN A 378 -27.42 -14.85 8.46
C ASN A 378 -25.92 -14.67 8.72
N ALA A 379 -25.54 -13.47 9.20
CA ALA A 379 -24.18 -13.21 9.64
C ALA A 379 -23.83 -14.06 10.87
N THR A 380 -22.61 -14.58 10.92
CA THR A 380 -22.19 -15.46 12.01
C THR A 380 -20.79 -15.13 12.51
N GLN A 381 -20.51 -15.60 13.72
CA GLN A 381 -19.18 -15.69 14.35
C GLN A 381 -18.95 -17.09 14.95
N ASP A 382 -19.78 -18.07 14.56
CA ASP A 382 -19.60 -19.47 14.95
C ASP A 382 -18.53 -20.14 14.07
N VAL A 383 -17.54 -20.73 14.73
CA VAL A 383 -16.44 -21.47 14.11
C VAL A 383 -16.92 -22.70 13.36
N GLN A 384 -17.91 -23.42 13.88
CA GLN A 384 -18.39 -24.66 13.27
C GLN A 384 -19.11 -24.36 11.95
N LEU A 385 -19.98 -23.35 11.93
CA LEU A 385 -20.62 -22.87 10.71
C LEU A 385 -19.62 -22.26 9.70
N LEU A 386 -18.58 -21.56 10.19
CA LEU A 386 -17.50 -21.05 9.32
C LEU A 386 -16.77 -22.21 8.65
N TYR A 387 -16.38 -23.20 9.46
CA TYR A 387 -15.63 -24.36 9.03
C TYR A 387 -16.42 -25.26 8.09
N SER A 388 -17.69 -25.58 8.38
CA SER A 388 -18.51 -26.44 7.52
C SER A 388 -18.60 -25.87 6.09
N THR A 389 -18.90 -24.57 5.97
CA THR A 389 -18.94 -23.87 4.69
C THR A 389 -17.57 -23.85 4.01
N ALA A 390 -16.52 -23.50 4.76
CA ALA A 390 -15.15 -23.45 4.29
C ALA A 390 -14.62 -24.81 3.80
N ARG A 391 -15.03 -25.89 4.48
CA ARG A 391 -14.70 -27.29 4.19
C ARG A 391 -15.37 -27.72 2.90
N ASP A 392 -16.62 -27.34 2.65
CA ASP A 392 -17.33 -27.73 1.43
C ASP A 392 -16.75 -27.02 0.19
N LEU A 393 -16.35 -25.75 0.34
CA LEU A 393 -15.55 -25.04 -0.68
C LEU A 393 -14.21 -25.73 -0.95
N LEU A 394 -13.49 -26.14 0.09
CA LEU A 394 -12.22 -26.84 -0.04
C LEU A 394 -12.38 -28.23 -0.66
N ARG A 395 -13.43 -28.96 -0.29
CA ARG A 395 -13.77 -30.28 -0.84
C ARG A 395 -14.02 -30.20 -2.34
N THR A 396 -14.68 -29.15 -2.80
CA THR A 396 -14.88 -28.88 -4.23
C THR A 396 -13.56 -28.71 -4.96
N GLU A 397 -12.63 -27.92 -4.41
CA GLU A 397 -11.29 -27.73 -5.00
C GLU A 397 -10.46 -29.03 -5.00
N ILE A 398 -10.60 -29.88 -3.98
CA ILE A 398 -9.94 -31.20 -3.95
C ILE A 398 -10.48 -32.10 -5.07
N ARG A 399 -11.81 -32.15 -5.24
CA ARG A 399 -12.44 -32.96 -6.30
C ARG A 399 -12.03 -32.53 -7.70
N LEU A 400 -11.91 -31.22 -7.93
CA LEU A 400 -11.49 -30.66 -9.22
C LEU A 400 -10.04 -31.00 -9.62
N CYS A 401 -9.21 -31.47 -8.68
CA CYS A 401 -7.84 -31.91 -8.98
C CYS A 401 -7.71 -33.43 -9.15
N SER A 402 -8.73 -34.20 -8.79
CA SER A 402 -8.72 -35.67 -8.89
C SER A 402 -8.43 -36.14 -10.33
N PRO A 403 -7.59 -37.17 -10.54
CA PRO A 403 -6.99 -38.07 -9.54
C PRO A 403 -5.74 -37.51 -8.82
N GLU A 404 -5.21 -36.37 -9.25
CA GLU A 404 -4.02 -35.76 -8.64
C GLU A 404 -4.35 -35.07 -7.29
N PRO A 405 -3.46 -35.13 -6.29
CA PRO A 405 -3.69 -34.45 -5.02
C PRO A 405 -3.59 -32.93 -5.17
N LEU A 406 -4.44 -32.20 -4.45
CA LEU A 406 -4.34 -30.75 -4.35
C LEU A 406 -3.13 -30.36 -3.49
N ARG A 407 -2.09 -29.81 -4.12
CA ARG A 407 -0.82 -29.43 -3.46
C ARG A 407 -0.78 -27.94 -3.12
N LEU A 408 -0.96 -27.60 -1.84
CA LEU A 408 -1.05 -26.20 -1.37
C LEU A 408 0.20 -25.75 -0.60
N ARG A 409 0.41 -24.44 -0.61
CA ARG A 409 1.42 -23.75 0.21
C ARG A 409 0.91 -22.49 0.90
N LEU A 410 -0.33 -22.08 0.64
CA LEU A 410 -1.03 -21.08 1.44
C LEU A 410 -2.52 -21.42 1.44
N MET A 411 -3.12 -21.20 2.61
CA MET A 411 -4.56 -21.18 2.79
C MET A 411 -4.93 -19.92 3.56
N GLY A 412 -6.03 -19.30 3.16
CA GLY A 412 -6.59 -18.13 3.82
C GLY A 412 -8.11 -18.16 3.85
N LYS A 413 -8.67 -17.47 4.83
CA LYS A 413 -10.11 -17.29 5.02
C LYS A 413 -10.39 -15.81 5.17
N SER A 414 -11.41 -15.32 4.48
CA SER A 414 -11.92 -13.96 4.62
C SER A 414 -13.42 -14.00 4.86
N ARG A 415 -13.93 -13.01 5.60
CA ARG A 415 -15.37 -12.75 5.68
C ARG A 415 -15.75 -11.33 5.27
N GLY A 416 -16.94 -11.16 4.68
CA GLY A 416 -17.58 -9.86 4.42
C GLY A 416 -18.59 -9.52 5.54
N GLU A 417 -18.58 -8.28 6.03
CA GLU A 417 -19.13 -7.88 7.34
C GLU A 417 -20.53 -7.24 7.32
N GLN A 418 -21.21 -7.30 8.48
CA GLN A 418 -22.35 -6.46 8.87
C GLN A 418 -22.29 -6.23 10.40
N LYS A 419 -22.28 -4.98 10.87
CA LYS A 419 -22.16 -4.62 12.31
C LYS A 419 -23.44 -4.91 13.11
N LEU A 420 -23.27 -5.11 14.42
CA LEU A 420 -24.33 -4.97 15.43
C LEU A 420 -24.39 -3.50 15.91
N PRO A 421 -25.57 -2.98 16.31
CA PRO A 421 -25.70 -1.62 16.85
C PRO A 421 -24.83 -1.45 18.12
N PHE A 422 -24.05 -0.37 18.17
CA PHE A 422 -23.07 -0.10 19.21
C PHE A 422 -23.70 0.45 20.51
N GLY A 423 -23.08 0.08 21.64
CA GLY A 423 -23.24 0.72 22.94
C GLY A 423 -21.89 0.97 23.62
N ALA A 424 -21.73 2.21 24.10
CA ALA A 424 -20.79 2.73 25.11
C ALA A 424 -19.35 3.13 24.74
N VAL A 425 -19.06 4.38 25.13
CA VAL A 425 -17.82 5.17 25.10
C VAL A 425 -16.93 4.84 26.32
N LYS A 426 -15.61 4.97 26.20
CA LYS A 426 -14.69 5.05 27.34
C LYS A 426 -13.79 6.30 27.30
N PRO A 427 -13.33 6.80 28.47
CA PRO A 427 -12.80 8.17 28.63
C PRO A 427 -11.31 8.30 28.30
N LYS A 428 -10.89 9.54 28.03
CA LYS A 428 -9.51 9.98 27.77
C LYS A 428 -8.67 10.00 29.06
N THR A 429 -7.39 9.67 28.95
CA THR A 429 -6.37 9.98 29.97
C THR A 429 -5.41 11.02 29.40
N ASP A 430 -5.06 11.98 30.25
CA ASP A 430 -4.24 13.15 29.92
C ASP A 430 -2.76 12.82 30.20
N GLY A 431 -1.92 12.99 29.19
CA GLY A 431 -0.50 12.68 29.22
C GLY A 431 0.17 13.33 28.02
N ARG A 432 0.92 14.42 28.26
CA ARG A 432 1.64 15.13 27.20
C ARG A 432 2.83 14.29 26.74
N HIS A 433 2.65 13.53 25.65
CA HIS A 433 3.72 12.85 24.94
C HIS A 433 4.10 13.65 23.68
N THR A 434 5.39 13.92 23.49
CA THR A 434 5.96 14.59 22.31
C THR A 434 6.66 13.56 21.40
N LEU A 435 6.71 13.79 20.07
CA LEU A 435 7.32 12.90 19.04
C LEU A 435 8.79 12.53 19.31
N LEU A 436 9.42 13.19 20.28
CA LEU A 436 10.85 13.17 20.60
C LEU A 436 11.37 11.82 21.11
N ASN A 437 10.53 10.95 21.67
CA ASN A 437 11.02 9.68 22.24
C ASN A 437 11.25 8.56 21.20
N TYR A 438 10.86 8.76 19.93
CA TYR A 438 10.70 7.64 18.99
C TYR A 438 11.70 7.58 17.84
N PHE A 439 12.31 8.69 17.43
CA PHE A 439 13.26 8.68 16.30
C PHE A 439 14.45 9.62 16.55
N LYS A 440 15.47 9.14 17.27
CA LYS A 440 16.76 9.82 17.30
C LYS A 440 17.47 9.58 15.96
N SER A 441 17.54 10.61 15.13
CA SER A 441 18.53 10.72 14.05
C SER A 441 19.31 12.01 14.26
N PRO A 442 20.64 11.96 14.52
CA PRO A 442 21.43 13.17 14.41
C PRO A 442 22.69 13.02 13.53
N LYS A 443 22.76 13.98 12.61
CA LYS A 443 23.89 14.54 11.84
C LYS A 443 24.51 13.71 10.73
#